data_AF-A0A149Q403-F1
#
_entry.id   AF-A0A149Q403-F1
#
_cell.length_a   1.000
_cell.length_b   1.000
_cell.length_c   1.000
_cell.angle_alpha   90.00
_cell.angle_beta   90.00
_cell.angle_gamma   90.00
#
_symmetry.space_group_name_H-M   'P 1'
#
loop_
_entity.id
_entity.type
_entity.pdbx_description
1 polymer ?
#
loop_
_entity_poly.entity_id
_entity_poly.type
_entity_poly.pdbx_seq_one_letter_code
_entity_poly.pdbx_strand_id
1 'polypeptide(L)'
;MTGRPTSPSLSSARRLVIKIGSALVVDPDKAAPRQAWLASVAEDIAQLRRQGTDVTVVSSGAIALARHTLGLTNGVLRLPEKQAAAAVGQIRLAQAWSNALSEQGLTAAQLLLTPEDTEDRQRYLNARATLDTLLGLGCVPVINENDTIATAEIRFGDNDRLAARVAQMTDADQLVLLSDIDGLYTADPRTNPDAQHLPVIETLTPEIEAMGGEPPPGYSSGGMRTKLLAAGIATRSGCAMAIALGKQNHPLRALLDGARCSWFLPQACAQTARKQWIAGSLTPAGEIMIDDGAADALRHGGSLLPAGVLGVKGEFTQGDLVVVVDNGGRVLARGLSAYDADDARQIAGHRSTELHDILGWQGRDEIIHRDDLVMA
;
A
#
# COMPACT_ATOMS: atom_id res chain seq x y z
N MET A 1 -28.30 -22.50 -9.25
CA MET A 1 -27.02 -22.57 -9.99
C MET A 1 -26.20 -21.36 -9.59
N THR A 2 -25.42 -21.47 -8.52
CA THR A 2 -24.49 -20.41 -8.11
C THR A 2 -23.28 -20.48 -9.04
N GLY A 3 -23.16 -19.52 -9.95
CA GLY A 3 -21.99 -19.41 -10.81
C GLY A 3 -20.72 -19.31 -9.96
N ARG A 4 -19.66 -20.03 -10.32
CA ARG A 4 -18.35 -19.85 -9.69
C ARG A 4 -17.98 -18.36 -9.76
N PRO A 5 -17.46 -17.75 -8.68
CA PRO A 5 -17.00 -16.37 -8.74
C PRO A 5 -15.95 -16.25 -9.85
N THR A 6 -16.14 -15.26 -10.72
CA THR A 6 -15.20 -14.95 -11.79
C THR A 6 -13.89 -14.48 -11.17
N SER A 7 -12.79 -15.17 -11.45
CA SER A 7 -11.47 -14.76 -11.00
C SER A 7 -11.15 -13.34 -11.48
N PRO A 8 -10.52 -12.49 -10.64
CA PRO A 8 -10.02 -11.20 -11.08
C PRO A 8 -9.07 -11.34 -12.27
N SER A 9 -9.02 -10.31 -13.11
CA SER A 9 -8.07 -10.21 -14.21
C SER A 9 -7.24 -8.95 -14.04
N LEU A 10 -5.94 -9.04 -14.32
CA LEU A 10 -5.08 -7.86 -14.39
C LEU A 10 -5.56 -6.85 -15.44
N SER A 11 -6.26 -7.30 -16.48
CA SER A 11 -6.78 -6.42 -17.54
C SER A 11 -7.84 -5.43 -17.06
N SER A 12 -8.44 -5.67 -15.89
CA SER A 12 -9.41 -4.77 -15.27
C SER A 12 -8.84 -3.96 -14.11
N ALA A 13 -7.53 -4.06 -13.85
CA ALA A 13 -6.90 -3.33 -12.75
C ALA A 13 -6.85 -1.83 -13.06
N ARG A 14 -7.40 -1.01 -12.17
CA ARG A 14 -7.27 0.46 -12.25
C ARG A 14 -6.04 0.94 -11.51
N ARG A 15 -5.72 0.32 -10.37
CA ARG A 15 -4.57 0.64 -9.54
C ARG A 15 -3.97 -0.63 -8.97
N LEU A 16 -2.77 -0.95 -9.45
CA LEU A 16 -2.07 -2.18 -9.20
C LEU A 16 -0.84 -1.93 -8.32
N VAL A 17 -0.72 -2.69 -7.24
CA VAL A 17 0.54 -2.82 -6.51
C VAL A 17 1.22 -4.13 -6.89
N ILE A 18 2.51 -4.08 -7.20
CA ILE A 18 3.32 -5.26 -7.54
C ILE A 18 4.41 -5.39 -6.50
N LYS A 19 4.41 -6.50 -5.75
CA LYS A 19 5.48 -6.82 -4.82
C LYS A 19 6.48 -7.77 -5.47
N ILE A 20 7.75 -7.42 -5.35
CA ILE A 20 8.85 -8.19 -5.91
C ILE A 20 9.87 -8.53 -4.81
N GLY A 21 10.11 -9.83 -4.62
CA GLY A 21 11.09 -10.32 -3.65
C GLY A 21 12.55 -10.20 -4.13
N SER A 22 13.49 -10.19 -3.18
CA SER A 22 14.92 -10.03 -3.45
C SER A 22 15.49 -11.08 -4.40
N ALA A 23 15.03 -12.34 -4.28
CA ALA A 23 15.43 -13.46 -5.13
C ALA A 23 15.04 -13.29 -6.62
N LEU A 24 14.11 -12.39 -6.92
CA LEU A 24 13.71 -12.10 -8.30
C LEU A 24 14.55 -10.97 -8.90
N VAL A 25 14.90 -9.98 -8.09
CA VAL A 25 15.63 -8.77 -8.52
C VAL A 25 17.14 -8.99 -8.58
N VAL A 26 17.70 -9.81 -7.70
CA VAL A 26 19.15 -9.92 -7.51
C VAL A 26 19.65 -11.26 -8.03
N ASP A 27 20.71 -11.21 -8.85
CA ASP A 27 21.51 -12.37 -9.21
C ASP A 27 22.37 -12.74 -7.99
N PRO A 28 22.17 -13.92 -7.37
CA PRO A 28 22.86 -14.28 -6.13
C PRO A 28 24.36 -14.48 -6.33
N ASP A 29 24.80 -14.88 -7.52
CA ASP A 29 26.21 -15.17 -7.81
C ASP A 29 26.99 -13.88 -8.07
N LYS A 30 26.34 -12.90 -8.70
CA LYS A 30 26.96 -11.62 -9.08
C LYS A 30 26.70 -10.48 -8.09
N ALA A 31 25.76 -10.67 -7.16
CA ALA A 31 25.25 -9.61 -6.28
C ALA A 31 24.87 -8.34 -7.05
N ALA A 32 24.27 -8.54 -8.22
CA ALA A 32 23.94 -7.50 -9.17
C ALA A 32 22.46 -7.60 -9.55
N PRO A 33 21.83 -6.50 -9.99
CA PRO A 33 20.47 -6.55 -10.47
C PRO A 33 20.36 -7.47 -11.70
N ARG A 34 19.30 -8.27 -11.78
CA ARG A 34 18.95 -9.05 -12.97
C ARG A 34 18.38 -8.12 -14.03
N GLN A 35 19.25 -7.40 -14.73
CA GLN A 35 18.89 -6.33 -15.67
C GLN A 35 17.86 -6.78 -16.71
N ALA A 36 18.07 -7.90 -17.39
CA ALA A 36 17.13 -8.41 -18.39
C ALA A 36 15.74 -8.73 -17.81
N TRP A 37 15.70 -9.22 -16.57
CA TRP A 37 14.44 -9.51 -15.88
C TRP A 37 13.72 -8.21 -15.49
N LEU A 38 14.44 -7.23 -14.92
CA LEU A 38 13.91 -5.91 -14.60
C LEU A 38 13.37 -5.19 -15.84
N ALA A 39 14.09 -5.24 -16.96
CA ALA A 39 13.65 -4.69 -18.24
C ALA A 39 12.33 -5.34 -18.69
N SER A 40 12.22 -6.67 -18.62
CA SER A 40 10.97 -7.37 -18.97
C SER A 40 9.79 -6.97 -18.08
N VAL A 41 10.01 -6.72 -16.80
CA VAL A 41 8.97 -6.24 -15.88
C VAL A 41 8.61 -4.78 -16.17
N ALA A 42 9.60 -3.94 -16.51
CA ALA A 42 9.34 -2.56 -16.89
C ALA A 42 8.51 -2.47 -18.19
N GLU A 43 8.76 -3.35 -19.17
CA GLU A 43 7.94 -3.48 -20.37
C GLU A 43 6.50 -3.88 -20.05
N ASP A 44 6.31 -4.85 -19.14
CA ASP A 44 4.98 -5.24 -18.66
C ASP A 44 4.25 -4.06 -17.97
N ILE A 45 4.96 -3.32 -17.09
CA ILE A 45 4.42 -2.14 -16.41
C ILE A 45 4.03 -1.08 -17.45
N ALA A 46 4.85 -0.83 -18.45
CA ALA A 46 4.55 0.11 -19.52
C ALA A 46 3.31 -0.30 -20.33
N GLN A 47 3.11 -1.61 -20.55
CA GLN A 47 1.89 -2.11 -21.19
C GLN A 47 0.64 -1.81 -20.35
N LEU A 48 0.68 -2.03 -19.04
CA LEU A 48 -0.43 -1.74 -18.13
C LEU A 48 -0.70 -0.22 -18.02
N ARG A 49 0.37 0.60 -17.93
CA ARG A 49 0.27 2.07 -17.93
C ARG A 49 -0.42 2.58 -19.20
N ARG A 50 -0.10 2.03 -20.37
CA ARG A 50 -0.78 2.36 -21.64
C ARG A 50 -2.28 2.02 -21.65
N GLN A 51 -2.72 1.09 -20.81
CA GLN A 51 -4.13 0.72 -20.63
C GLN A 51 -4.84 1.60 -19.59
N GLY A 52 -4.13 2.55 -18.97
CA GLY A 52 -4.68 3.46 -17.96
C GLY A 52 -4.58 2.95 -16.52
N THR A 53 -3.83 1.87 -16.27
CA THR A 53 -3.61 1.35 -14.92
C THR A 53 -2.55 2.18 -14.19
N ASP A 54 -2.84 2.64 -12.98
CA ASP A 54 -1.84 3.17 -12.04
C ASP A 54 -1.03 2.02 -11.45
N VAL A 55 0.30 2.10 -11.48
CA VAL A 55 1.17 1.01 -11.03
C VAL A 55 2.16 1.49 -9.99
N THR A 56 2.21 0.78 -8.86
CA THR A 56 3.17 0.97 -7.78
C THR A 56 3.98 -0.31 -7.59
N VAL A 57 5.30 -0.19 -7.46
CA VAL A 57 6.21 -1.31 -7.24
C VAL A 57 6.69 -1.30 -5.79
N VAL A 58 6.61 -2.44 -5.12
CA VAL A 58 7.23 -2.68 -3.82
C VAL A 58 8.36 -3.68 -4.01
N SER A 59 9.61 -3.22 -3.99
CA SER A 59 10.77 -4.03 -4.35
C SER A 59 11.68 -4.26 -3.16
N SER A 60 11.96 -5.53 -2.85
CA SER A 60 13.07 -5.90 -1.98
C SER A 60 14.39 -5.94 -2.78
N GLY A 61 15.51 -6.23 -2.09
CA GLY A 61 16.79 -6.57 -2.73
C GLY A 61 17.97 -5.67 -2.37
N ALA A 62 17.73 -4.55 -1.68
CA ALA A 62 18.77 -3.58 -1.30
C ALA A 62 19.96 -4.27 -0.60
N ILE A 63 19.74 -4.96 0.51
CA ILE A 63 20.81 -5.65 1.26
C ILE A 63 21.62 -6.57 0.34
N ALA A 64 20.94 -7.43 -0.44
CA ALA A 64 21.59 -8.42 -1.30
C ALA A 64 22.49 -7.78 -2.37
N LEU A 65 22.15 -6.60 -2.88
CA LEU A 65 22.94 -5.85 -3.85
C LEU A 65 24.22 -5.23 -3.29
N ALA A 66 24.37 -5.16 -1.97
CA ALA A 66 25.53 -4.56 -1.31
C ALA A 66 26.43 -5.56 -0.59
N ARG A 67 25.95 -6.79 -0.32
CA ARG A 67 26.69 -7.78 0.50
C ARG A 67 28.12 -8.01 0.01
N HIS A 68 28.30 -8.27 -1.29
CA HIS A 68 29.63 -8.54 -1.84
C HIS A 68 30.52 -7.31 -1.83
N THR A 69 30.00 -6.14 -2.21
CA THR A 69 30.76 -4.88 -2.24
C THR A 69 31.23 -4.46 -0.85
N LEU A 70 30.49 -4.79 0.20
CA LEU A 70 30.84 -4.49 1.59
C LEU A 70 31.61 -5.61 2.30
N GLY A 71 31.92 -6.72 1.63
CA GLY A 71 32.58 -7.87 2.26
C GLY A 71 31.70 -8.61 3.30
N LEU A 72 30.38 -8.40 3.27
CA LEU A 72 29.39 -8.95 4.18
C LEU A 72 28.80 -10.28 3.65
N THR A 73 29.66 -11.17 3.17
CA THR A 73 29.26 -12.42 2.51
C THR A 73 29.07 -13.60 3.46
N ASN A 74 29.64 -13.54 4.66
CA ASN A 74 29.67 -14.67 5.60
C ASN A 74 28.67 -14.51 6.74
N GLY A 75 27.93 -15.58 7.03
CA GLY A 75 27.07 -15.68 8.22
C GLY A 75 25.80 -14.83 8.19
N VAL A 76 25.09 -14.88 9.33
CA VAL A 76 23.92 -14.06 9.59
C VAL A 76 24.40 -12.67 10.00
N LEU A 77 24.05 -11.65 9.21
CA LEU A 77 24.42 -10.27 9.48
C LEU A 77 23.79 -9.76 10.77
N ARG A 78 24.57 -9.01 11.57
CA ARG A 78 24.06 -8.24 12.70
C ARG A 78 23.17 -7.10 12.19
N LEU A 79 22.30 -6.57 13.05
CA LEU A 79 21.40 -5.48 12.65
C LEU A 79 22.14 -4.29 12.01
N PRO A 80 23.22 -3.73 12.60
CA PRO A 80 23.92 -2.61 11.99
C PRO A 80 24.53 -2.94 10.61
N GLU A 81 24.96 -4.18 10.40
CA GLU A 81 25.51 -4.64 9.12
C GLU A 81 24.39 -4.75 8.06
N LYS A 82 23.20 -5.22 8.44
CA LYS A 82 22.02 -5.21 7.57
C LYS A 82 21.64 -3.79 7.17
N GLN A 83 21.58 -2.87 8.13
CA GLN A 83 21.24 -1.46 7.89
C GLN A 83 22.26 -0.78 6.99
N ALA A 84 23.55 -1.01 7.22
CA ALA A 84 24.62 -0.49 6.36
C ALA A 84 24.53 -1.05 4.93
N ALA A 85 24.30 -2.36 4.80
CA ALA A 85 24.11 -3.00 3.49
C ALA A 85 22.86 -2.48 2.78
N ALA A 86 21.75 -2.27 3.50
CA ALA A 86 20.55 -1.69 2.93
C ALA A 86 20.77 -0.26 2.42
N ALA A 87 21.43 0.60 3.20
CA ALA A 87 21.72 1.98 2.79
C ALA A 87 22.54 2.06 1.49
N VAL A 88 23.59 1.24 1.37
CA VAL A 88 24.41 1.18 0.14
C VAL A 88 23.64 0.54 -1.01
N GLY A 89 22.93 -0.55 -0.74
CA GLY A 89 22.24 -1.33 -1.73
C GLY A 89 20.98 -0.65 -2.28
N GLN A 90 20.33 0.21 -1.50
CA GLN A 90 19.14 0.94 -1.90
C GLN A 90 19.45 1.89 -3.05
N ILE A 91 20.63 2.52 -3.07
CA ILE A 91 21.08 3.35 -4.20
C ILE A 91 21.13 2.51 -5.49
N ARG A 92 21.71 1.31 -5.41
CA ARG A 92 21.83 0.39 -6.57
C ARG A 92 20.46 -0.12 -7.02
N LEU A 93 19.57 -0.42 -6.07
CA LEU A 93 18.20 -0.86 -6.35
C LEU A 93 17.40 0.25 -7.05
N ALA A 94 17.44 1.46 -6.52
CA ALA A 94 16.77 2.63 -7.07
C ALA A 94 17.28 2.94 -8.49
N GLN A 95 18.59 2.88 -8.71
CA GLN A 95 19.19 3.10 -10.03
C GLN A 95 18.74 2.02 -11.03
N ALA A 96 18.70 0.75 -10.63
CA ALA A 96 18.29 -0.34 -11.51
C ALA A 96 16.84 -0.20 -11.98
N TRP A 97 15.93 0.16 -11.06
CA TRP A 97 14.53 0.45 -11.39
C TRP A 97 14.37 1.71 -12.24
N SER A 98 15.07 2.79 -11.88
CA SER A 98 15.04 4.05 -12.63
C SER A 98 15.47 3.84 -14.07
N ASN A 99 16.58 3.12 -14.30
CA ASN A 99 17.04 2.79 -15.65
C ASN A 99 16.00 1.98 -16.44
N ALA A 100 15.53 0.86 -15.87
CA ALA A 100 14.59 -0.03 -16.54
C ALA A 100 13.26 0.68 -16.90
N LEU A 101 12.73 1.51 -16.01
CA LEU A 101 11.51 2.29 -16.26
C LEU A 101 11.74 3.41 -17.27
N SER A 102 12.88 4.10 -17.20
CA SER A 102 13.20 5.21 -18.12
C SER A 102 13.36 4.77 -19.57
N GLU A 103 13.86 3.54 -19.81
CA GLU A 103 13.91 2.93 -21.15
C GLU A 103 12.51 2.77 -21.78
N GLN A 104 11.47 2.68 -20.95
CA GLN A 104 10.07 2.63 -21.37
C GLN A 104 9.37 4.00 -21.35
N GLY A 105 10.11 5.09 -21.11
CA GLY A 105 9.56 6.44 -20.97
C GLY A 105 8.78 6.68 -19.69
N LEU A 106 8.99 5.86 -18.65
CA LEU A 106 8.33 5.98 -17.35
C LEU A 106 9.29 6.60 -16.32
N THR A 107 8.76 7.51 -15.50
CA THR A 107 9.51 8.14 -14.41
C THR A 107 9.36 7.35 -13.12
N ALA A 108 10.46 6.84 -12.58
CA ALA A 108 10.47 6.20 -11.27
C ALA A 108 10.47 7.26 -10.14
N ALA A 109 9.74 7.00 -9.06
CA ALA A 109 9.79 7.82 -7.85
C ALA A 109 10.13 6.93 -6.64
N GLN A 110 11.25 7.19 -5.97
CA GLN A 110 11.66 6.41 -4.80
C GLN A 110 10.89 6.86 -3.55
N LEU A 111 10.34 5.90 -2.81
CA LEU A 111 9.86 6.12 -1.44
C LEU A 111 10.44 5.06 -0.50
N LEU A 112 10.71 5.45 0.74
CA LEU A 112 11.12 4.54 1.80
C LEU A 112 10.13 4.69 2.95
N LEU A 113 9.53 3.59 3.36
CA LEU A 113 8.51 3.56 4.41
C LEU A 113 8.88 2.50 5.44
N THR A 114 8.59 2.73 6.70
CA THR A 114 8.59 1.68 7.73
C THR A 114 7.18 1.14 7.93
N PRO A 115 7.01 -0.07 8.48
CA PRO A 115 5.71 -0.56 8.91
C PRO A 115 5.02 0.41 9.88
N GLU A 116 5.78 1.06 10.77
CA GLU A 116 5.26 2.05 11.72
C GLU A 116 4.71 3.29 11.03
N ASP A 117 5.31 3.75 9.93
CA ASP A 117 4.78 4.87 9.14
C ASP A 117 3.43 4.55 8.49
N THR A 118 3.07 3.26 8.40
CA THR A 118 1.75 2.79 7.93
C THR A 118 0.74 2.58 9.06
N GLU A 119 1.18 2.63 10.32
CA GLU A 119 0.34 2.47 11.52
C GLU A 119 0.14 3.81 12.25
N ASP A 120 1.13 4.70 12.20
CA ASP A 120 1.00 6.09 12.62
C ASP A 120 0.12 6.88 11.64
N ARG A 121 -0.89 7.55 12.18
CA ARG A 121 -1.95 8.17 11.39
C ARG A 121 -1.48 9.37 10.58
N GLN A 122 -0.65 10.23 11.17
CA GLN A 122 -0.18 11.43 10.49
C GLN A 122 0.79 11.05 9.37
N ARG A 123 1.72 10.13 9.65
CA ARG A 123 2.66 9.63 8.65
C ARG A 123 1.96 8.88 7.51
N TYR A 124 0.94 8.08 7.84
CA TYR A 124 0.10 7.41 6.85
C TYR A 124 -0.56 8.41 5.88
N LEU A 125 -1.18 9.48 6.39
CA LEU A 125 -1.86 10.48 5.56
C LEU A 125 -0.88 11.25 4.65
N ASN A 126 0.32 11.54 5.16
CA ASN A 126 1.37 12.20 4.38
C ASN A 126 1.95 11.29 3.29
N ALA A 127 2.22 10.03 3.62
CA ALA A 127 2.69 9.03 2.65
C ALA A 127 1.65 8.81 1.54
N ARG A 128 0.36 8.69 1.90
CA ARG A 128 -0.75 8.58 0.94
C ARG A 128 -0.82 9.78 0.00
N ALA A 129 -0.84 11.00 0.54
CA ALA A 129 -0.94 12.22 -0.28
C ALA A 129 0.22 12.31 -1.29
N THR A 130 1.43 11.93 -0.86
CA THR A 130 2.61 11.87 -1.73
C THR A 130 2.42 10.83 -2.84
N LEU A 131 1.97 9.61 -2.50
CA LEU A 131 1.73 8.54 -3.47
C LEU A 131 0.64 8.92 -4.49
N ASP A 132 -0.48 9.47 -4.04
CA ASP A 132 -1.56 9.90 -4.92
C ASP A 132 -1.11 11.03 -5.87
N THR A 133 -0.32 11.98 -5.37
CA THR A 133 0.27 13.05 -6.19
C THR A 133 1.21 12.48 -7.25
N LEU A 134 2.11 11.56 -6.86
CA LEU A 134 3.05 10.93 -7.79
C LEU A 134 2.34 10.13 -8.89
N LEU A 135 1.31 9.38 -8.53
CA LEU A 135 0.48 8.65 -9.50
C LEU A 135 -0.25 9.62 -10.45
N GLY A 136 -0.81 10.71 -9.92
CA GLY A 136 -1.45 11.77 -10.71
C GLY A 136 -0.49 12.48 -11.68
N LEU A 137 0.78 12.61 -11.32
CA LEU A 137 1.86 13.12 -12.19
C LEU A 137 2.36 12.07 -13.21
N GLY A 138 1.84 10.85 -13.14
CA GLY A 138 2.15 9.77 -14.05
C GLY A 138 3.41 8.96 -13.72
N CYS A 139 4.02 9.20 -12.56
CA CYS A 139 5.18 8.45 -12.07
C CYS A 139 4.80 7.01 -11.70
N VAL A 140 5.81 6.14 -11.64
CA VAL A 140 5.73 4.80 -11.06
C VAL A 140 6.46 4.83 -9.71
N PRO A 141 5.73 4.85 -8.58
CA PRO A 141 6.36 4.76 -7.26
C PRO A 141 7.08 3.42 -7.09
N VAL A 142 8.33 3.46 -6.64
CA VAL A 142 9.16 2.31 -6.29
C VAL A 142 9.47 2.40 -4.80
N ILE A 143 8.80 1.55 -4.03
CA ILE A 143 8.78 1.58 -2.58
C ILE A 143 9.64 0.43 -2.04
N ASN A 144 10.44 0.71 -1.03
CA ASN A 144 11.09 -0.30 -0.20
C ASN A 144 10.96 0.08 1.29
N GLU A 145 11.26 -0.86 2.17
CA GLU A 145 11.35 -0.60 3.60
C GLU A 145 12.51 0.37 3.91
N ASN A 146 12.30 1.31 4.84
CA ASN A 146 13.37 2.17 5.34
C ASN A 146 14.22 1.42 6.37
N ASP A 147 15.03 0.49 5.87
CA ASP A 147 15.83 -0.43 6.67
C ASP A 147 16.78 0.30 7.66
N THR A 148 17.24 1.52 7.36
CA THR A 148 18.18 2.26 8.22
C THR A 148 17.62 2.63 9.60
N ILE A 149 16.31 2.83 9.69
CA ILE A 149 15.63 3.18 10.94
C ILE A 149 14.76 2.03 11.49
N ALA A 150 14.72 0.89 10.80
CA ALA A 150 14.03 -0.29 11.27
C ALA A 150 14.75 -0.94 12.47
N THR A 151 14.00 -1.27 13.52
CA THR A 151 14.51 -1.95 14.72
C THR A 151 14.47 -3.48 14.55
N ALA A 152 15.12 -4.23 15.44
CA ALA A 152 15.04 -5.71 15.42
C ALA A 152 13.66 -6.26 15.84
N GLU A 153 12.87 -5.46 16.54
CA GLU A 153 11.52 -5.79 17.03
C GLU A 153 10.50 -5.71 15.89
N ILE A 154 10.74 -4.79 14.95
CA ILE A 154 10.07 -4.72 13.66
C ILE A 154 10.66 -5.80 12.76
N ARG A 155 9.82 -6.69 12.25
CA ARG A 155 10.27 -7.82 11.43
C ARG A 155 10.88 -7.33 10.12
N PHE A 156 12.20 -7.22 10.07
CA PHE A 156 12.97 -6.83 8.90
C PHE A 156 12.55 -7.63 7.65
N GLY A 157 12.18 -6.94 6.57
CA GLY A 157 12.02 -7.55 5.25
C GLY A 157 10.68 -8.25 4.99
N ASP A 158 9.62 -7.91 5.73
CA ASP A 158 8.24 -8.32 5.37
C ASP A 158 7.61 -7.36 4.35
N ASN A 159 8.23 -7.28 3.17
CA ASN A 159 7.68 -6.47 2.08
C ASN A 159 6.33 -7.00 1.56
N ASP A 160 5.91 -8.22 1.92
CA ASP A 160 4.56 -8.71 1.62
C ASP A 160 3.52 -7.86 2.37
N ARG A 161 3.72 -7.64 3.68
CA ARG A 161 2.86 -6.75 4.48
C ARG A 161 2.97 -5.30 4.03
N LEU A 162 4.19 -4.80 3.78
CA LEU A 162 4.37 -3.44 3.28
C LEU A 162 3.57 -3.22 1.98
N ALA A 163 3.61 -4.18 1.05
CA ALA A 163 2.85 -4.09 -0.19
C ALA A 163 1.34 -4.08 0.03
N ALA A 164 0.82 -4.88 0.97
CA ALA A 164 -0.59 -4.82 1.33
C ALA A 164 -1.00 -3.51 2.00
N ARG A 165 -0.11 -2.90 2.80
CA ARG A 165 -0.34 -1.57 3.38
C ARG A 165 -0.27 -0.47 2.34
N VAL A 166 0.64 -0.56 1.38
CA VAL A 166 0.70 0.35 0.22
C VAL A 166 -0.57 0.23 -0.63
N ALA A 167 -1.04 -0.99 -0.88
CA ALA A 167 -2.31 -1.22 -1.57
C ALA A 167 -3.47 -0.57 -0.83
N GLN A 168 -3.52 -0.70 0.50
CA GLN A 168 -4.50 -0.03 1.34
C GLN A 168 -4.39 1.51 1.30
N MET A 169 -3.17 2.06 1.40
CA MET A 169 -2.91 3.51 1.36
C MET A 169 -3.36 4.15 0.06
N THR A 170 -3.11 3.44 -1.04
CA THR A 170 -3.38 3.92 -2.38
C THR A 170 -4.75 3.46 -2.88
N ASP A 171 -5.62 2.85 -2.07
CA ASP A 171 -6.91 2.34 -2.52
C ASP A 171 -6.80 1.45 -3.79
N ALA A 172 -5.72 0.65 -3.86
CA ALA A 172 -5.44 -0.23 -4.98
C ALA A 172 -6.50 -1.32 -5.10
N ASP A 173 -7.01 -1.57 -6.30
CA ASP A 173 -8.00 -2.62 -6.52
C ASP A 173 -7.35 -4.00 -6.67
N GLN A 174 -6.05 -4.05 -7.02
CA GLN A 174 -5.30 -5.30 -7.11
C GLN A 174 -3.88 -5.23 -6.53
N LEU A 175 -3.44 -6.32 -5.90
CA LEU A 175 -2.08 -6.54 -5.40
C LEU A 175 -1.55 -7.86 -5.96
N VAL A 176 -0.40 -7.83 -6.65
CA VAL A 176 0.28 -9.05 -7.11
C VAL A 176 1.56 -9.26 -6.31
N LEU A 177 1.65 -10.40 -5.61
CA LEU A 177 2.88 -10.87 -5.00
C LEU A 177 3.60 -11.82 -5.95
N LEU A 178 4.66 -11.34 -6.60
CA LEU A 178 5.54 -12.18 -7.41
C LEU A 178 6.46 -12.99 -6.49
N SER A 179 6.34 -14.32 -6.56
CA SER A 179 7.05 -15.27 -5.70
C SER A 179 7.82 -16.32 -6.51
N ASP A 180 8.54 -17.16 -5.80
CA ASP A 180 9.12 -18.42 -6.26
C ASP A 180 8.12 -19.60 -6.30
N ILE A 181 6.85 -19.34 -6.03
CA ILE A 181 5.73 -20.28 -6.08
C ILE A 181 4.56 -19.61 -6.82
N ASP A 182 3.75 -20.40 -7.51
CA ASP A 182 2.64 -19.98 -8.37
C ASP A 182 1.28 -19.94 -7.67
N GLY A 183 1.26 -19.94 -6.33
CA GLY A 183 0.02 -19.86 -5.57
C GLY A 183 0.09 -20.46 -4.18
N LEU A 184 -1.09 -20.55 -3.56
CA LEU A 184 -1.37 -21.31 -2.35
C LEU A 184 -1.74 -22.74 -2.70
N TYR A 185 -1.29 -23.67 -1.88
CA TYR A 185 -1.56 -25.10 -1.99
C TYR A 185 -2.12 -25.62 -0.66
N THR A 186 -2.82 -26.75 -0.70
CA THR A 186 -3.35 -27.42 0.51
C THR A 186 -2.26 -27.90 1.47
N ALA A 187 -1.03 -28.07 0.98
CA ALA A 187 0.20 -28.35 1.73
C ALA A 187 1.40 -27.81 0.94
N ASP A 188 2.62 -27.79 1.50
CA ASP A 188 3.81 -27.37 0.74
C ASP A 188 4.09 -28.36 -0.42
N PRO A 189 3.96 -27.93 -1.69
CA PRO A 189 4.13 -28.82 -2.84
C PRO A 189 5.58 -29.29 -3.04
N ARG A 190 6.54 -28.70 -2.32
CA ARG A 190 7.96 -29.11 -2.35
C ARG A 190 8.20 -30.36 -1.52
N THR A 191 7.35 -30.62 -0.54
CA THR A 191 7.49 -31.75 0.41
C THR A 191 6.33 -32.74 0.32
N ASN A 192 5.16 -32.31 -0.15
CA ASN A 192 3.98 -33.15 -0.32
C ASN A 192 3.56 -33.21 -1.80
N PRO A 193 3.70 -34.37 -2.48
CA PRO A 193 3.30 -34.52 -3.88
C PRO A 193 1.77 -34.48 -4.09
N ASP A 194 0.98 -34.73 -3.05
CA ASP A 194 -0.49 -34.68 -3.10
C ASP A 194 -1.05 -33.26 -2.85
N ALA A 195 -0.17 -32.26 -2.71
CA ALA A 195 -0.56 -30.87 -2.53
C ALA A 195 -1.36 -30.36 -3.74
N GLN A 196 -2.56 -29.84 -3.48
CA GLN A 196 -3.46 -29.33 -4.51
C GLN A 196 -3.41 -27.81 -4.55
N HIS A 197 -3.28 -27.24 -5.75
CA HIS A 197 -3.29 -25.80 -5.96
C HIS A 197 -4.70 -25.22 -5.74
N LEU A 198 -4.76 -24.06 -5.08
CA LEU A 198 -5.99 -23.34 -4.81
C LEU A 198 -6.09 -22.10 -5.71
N PRO A 199 -6.84 -22.12 -6.82
CA PRO A 199 -6.85 -21.02 -7.79
C PRO A 199 -7.59 -19.77 -7.28
N VAL A 200 -8.63 -19.95 -6.47
CA VAL A 200 -9.44 -18.86 -5.92
C VAL A 200 -9.74 -19.14 -4.45
N ILE A 201 -9.52 -18.13 -3.62
CA ILE A 201 -9.77 -18.11 -2.17
C ILE A 201 -10.76 -16.98 -1.93
N GLU A 202 -12.02 -17.33 -1.69
CA GLU A 202 -13.09 -16.36 -1.45
C GLU A 202 -13.00 -15.71 -0.06
N THR A 203 -12.57 -16.49 0.93
CA THR A 203 -12.45 -16.05 2.33
C THR A 203 -11.21 -16.68 2.96
N LEU A 204 -10.45 -15.88 3.70
CA LEU A 204 -9.35 -16.34 4.54
C LEU A 204 -9.93 -16.91 5.84
N THR A 205 -10.22 -18.21 5.85
CA THR A 205 -10.64 -18.93 7.05
C THR A 205 -9.43 -19.37 7.87
N PRO A 206 -9.59 -19.73 9.16
CA PRO A 206 -8.50 -20.26 9.98
C PRO A 206 -7.80 -21.46 9.34
N GLU A 207 -8.52 -22.30 8.61
CA GLU A 207 -7.96 -23.45 7.87
C GLU A 207 -7.03 -23.00 6.74
N ILE A 208 -7.43 -21.96 5.98
CA ILE A 208 -6.59 -21.36 4.93
C ILE A 208 -5.36 -20.70 5.55
N GLU A 209 -5.52 -19.96 6.66
CA GLU A 209 -4.41 -19.34 7.36
C GLU A 209 -3.39 -20.37 7.87
N ALA A 210 -3.86 -21.52 8.35
CA ALA A 210 -3.03 -22.64 8.80
C ALA A 210 -2.18 -23.24 7.67
N MET A 211 -2.60 -23.15 6.40
CA MET A 211 -1.81 -23.61 5.24
C MET A 211 -0.50 -22.81 5.06
N GLY A 212 -0.36 -21.66 5.72
CA GLY A 212 0.87 -20.87 5.73
C GLY A 212 2.05 -21.52 6.46
N GLY A 213 1.79 -22.53 7.29
CA GLY A 213 2.79 -23.27 8.06
C GLY A 213 3.49 -22.46 9.16
N GLU A 214 4.38 -23.14 9.89
CA GLU A 214 5.34 -22.47 10.78
C GLU A 214 6.54 -21.94 9.98
N PRO A 215 7.07 -20.74 10.30
CA PRO A 215 8.27 -20.24 9.65
C PRO A 215 9.45 -21.19 9.92
N PRO A 216 10.29 -21.49 8.92
CA PRO A 216 11.53 -22.24 9.15
C PRO A 216 12.39 -21.55 10.23
N PRO A 217 13.06 -22.31 11.11
CA PRO A 217 13.97 -21.73 12.10
C PRO A 217 15.03 -20.85 11.42
N GLY A 218 15.12 -19.58 11.81
CA GLY A 218 16.08 -18.62 11.27
C GLY A 218 15.63 -17.83 10.03
N TYR A 219 14.44 -18.12 9.48
CA TYR A 219 13.87 -17.42 8.32
C TYR A 219 12.64 -16.61 8.76
N SER A 220 12.85 -15.38 9.26
CA SER A 220 11.76 -14.52 9.76
C SER A 220 11.29 -13.45 8.75
N SER A 221 11.67 -13.59 7.48
CA SER A 221 11.29 -12.66 6.39
C SER A 221 10.79 -13.46 5.18
N GLY A 222 9.51 -13.32 4.84
CA GLY A 222 8.88 -14.06 3.73
C GLY A 222 8.27 -15.42 4.09
N GLY A 223 7.92 -16.20 3.06
CA GLY A 223 7.21 -17.48 3.18
C GLY A 223 5.73 -17.40 2.80
N MET A 224 4.97 -18.49 2.97
CA MET A 224 3.53 -18.49 2.68
C MET A 224 2.74 -17.76 3.77
N ARG A 225 3.13 -17.90 5.04
CA ARG A 225 2.50 -17.21 6.16
C ARG A 225 2.46 -15.67 5.99
N THR A 226 3.56 -15.03 5.58
CA THR A 226 3.59 -13.57 5.35
C THR A 226 2.67 -13.16 4.21
N LYS A 227 2.56 -13.98 3.16
CA LYS A 227 1.64 -13.76 2.04
C LYS A 227 0.18 -13.87 2.48
N LEU A 228 -0.16 -14.83 3.35
CA LEU A 228 -1.52 -14.94 3.88
C LEU A 228 -1.88 -13.76 4.80
N LEU A 229 -0.92 -13.27 5.58
CA LEU A 229 -1.10 -12.05 6.38
C LEU A 229 -1.32 -10.82 5.48
N ALA A 230 -0.53 -10.70 4.41
CA ALA A 230 -0.69 -9.66 3.39
C ALA A 230 -2.06 -9.77 2.69
N ALA A 231 -2.47 -10.98 2.33
CA ALA A 231 -3.79 -11.25 1.75
C ALA A 231 -4.89 -10.75 2.68
N GLY A 232 -4.82 -11.04 3.99
CA GLY A 232 -5.80 -10.55 4.96
C GLY A 232 -5.89 -9.03 5.01
N ILE A 233 -4.75 -8.33 4.97
CA ILE A 233 -4.73 -6.85 4.93
C ILE A 233 -5.37 -6.34 3.63
N ALA A 234 -4.96 -6.88 2.48
CA ALA A 234 -5.43 -6.47 1.17
C ALA A 234 -6.94 -6.73 0.99
N THR A 235 -7.41 -7.95 1.23
CA THR A 235 -8.80 -8.34 0.98
C THR A 235 -9.80 -7.61 1.87
N ARG A 236 -9.41 -7.26 3.11
CA ARG A 236 -10.23 -6.41 3.99
C ARG A 236 -10.36 -4.99 3.46
N SER A 237 -9.32 -4.46 2.82
CA SER A 237 -9.33 -3.12 2.22
C SER A 237 -10.11 -3.02 0.90
N GLY A 238 -10.68 -4.12 0.40
CA GLY A 238 -11.34 -4.17 -0.90
C GLY A 238 -10.41 -4.52 -2.06
N CYS A 239 -9.13 -4.82 -1.79
CA CYS A 239 -8.11 -5.14 -2.77
C CYS A 239 -8.05 -6.65 -3.03
N ALA A 240 -8.12 -7.07 -4.30
CA ALA A 240 -7.90 -8.47 -4.67
C ALA A 240 -6.40 -8.76 -4.66
N MET A 241 -5.97 -9.88 -4.09
CA MET A 241 -4.54 -10.23 -4.07
C MET A 241 -4.25 -11.48 -4.89
N ALA A 242 -3.21 -11.48 -5.71
CA ALA A 242 -2.68 -12.66 -6.37
C ALA A 242 -1.33 -13.09 -5.78
N ILE A 243 -1.09 -14.39 -5.69
CA ILE A 243 0.25 -14.98 -5.58
C ILE A 243 0.54 -15.65 -6.93
N ALA A 244 1.64 -15.23 -7.56
CA ALA A 244 2.02 -15.70 -8.90
C ALA A 244 3.54 -15.91 -9.03
N LEU A 245 3.94 -16.72 -10.01
CA LEU A 245 5.35 -17.01 -10.27
C LEU A 245 6.06 -15.82 -10.90
N GLY A 246 7.15 -15.36 -10.27
CA GLY A 246 7.91 -14.20 -10.71
C GLY A 246 9.24 -14.50 -11.42
N LYS A 247 9.73 -15.75 -11.41
CA LYS A 247 11.10 -16.07 -11.89
C LYS A 247 11.29 -15.89 -13.40
N GLN A 248 10.23 -16.08 -14.17
CA GLN A 248 10.23 -15.94 -15.62
C GLN A 248 10.30 -14.47 -16.04
N ASN A 249 10.78 -14.22 -17.26
CA ASN A 249 10.63 -12.89 -17.87
C ASN A 249 9.15 -12.64 -18.18
N HIS A 250 8.76 -11.37 -18.18
CA HIS A 250 7.38 -10.95 -18.40
C HIS A 250 6.35 -11.62 -17.48
N PRO A 251 6.55 -11.61 -16.15
CA PRO A 251 5.68 -12.32 -15.22
C PRO A 251 4.25 -11.75 -15.17
N LEU A 252 4.05 -10.44 -15.40
CA LEU A 252 2.70 -9.84 -15.39
C LEU A 252 1.99 -10.12 -16.71
N ARG A 253 2.72 -10.11 -17.83
CA ARG A 253 2.20 -10.55 -19.11
C ARG A 253 1.76 -12.01 -19.06
N ALA A 254 2.58 -12.89 -18.47
CA ALA A 254 2.21 -14.28 -18.29
C ALA A 254 0.92 -14.42 -17.47
N LEU A 255 0.74 -13.62 -16.42
CA LEU A 255 -0.49 -13.59 -15.63
C LEU A 255 -1.70 -13.10 -16.44
N LEU A 256 -1.53 -12.07 -17.28
CA LEU A 256 -2.54 -11.62 -18.25
C LEU A 256 -2.91 -12.70 -19.26
N ASP A 257 -1.94 -13.51 -19.69
CA ASP A 257 -2.12 -14.60 -20.64
C ASP A 257 -2.65 -15.91 -19.96
N GLY A 258 -3.00 -15.86 -18.68
CA GLY A 258 -3.64 -16.96 -17.95
C GLY A 258 -2.69 -17.93 -17.25
N ALA A 259 -1.46 -17.49 -16.92
CA ALA A 259 -0.56 -18.27 -16.07
C ALA A 259 -1.20 -18.61 -14.72
N ARG A 260 -0.82 -19.77 -14.16
CA ARG A 260 -1.36 -20.25 -12.89
C ARG A 260 -1.02 -19.28 -11.76
N CYS A 261 -2.02 -18.95 -10.96
CA CYS A 261 -1.93 -18.09 -9.79
C CYS A 261 -3.04 -18.43 -8.79
N SER A 262 -2.88 -18.00 -7.53
CA SER A 262 -3.96 -18.02 -6.53
C SER A 262 -4.49 -16.62 -6.29
N TRP A 263 -5.78 -16.41 -6.50
CA TRP A 263 -6.47 -15.16 -6.21
C TRP A 263 -7.18 -15.20 -4.86
N PHE A 264 -6.95 -14.20 -4.02
CA PHE A 264 -7.68 -13.93 -2.79
C PHE A 264 -8.67 -12.80 -3.07
N LEU A 265 -9.97 -13.09 -2.91
CA LEU A 265 -11.02 -12.14 -3.28
C LEU A 265 -11.24 -11.08 -2.18
N PRO A 266 -11.61 -9.84 -2.56
CA PRO A 266 -12.06 -8.84 -1.62
C PRO A 266 -13.25 -9.32 -0.78
N GLN A 267 -13.32 -8.93 0.49
CA GLN A 267 -14.47 -9.28 1.33
C GLN A 267 -15.69 -8.43 0.96
N ALA A 268 -16.88 -9.06 0.88
CA ALA A 268 -18.13 -8.41 0.44
C ALA A 268 -18.59 -7.23 1.33
N CYS A 269 -18.14 -7.18 2.59
CA CYS A 269 -18.42 -6.08 3.50
C CYS A 269 -17.40 -4.93 3.39
N ALA A 270 -16.51 -4.93 2.39
CA ALA A 270 -15.55 -3.85 2.14
C ALA A 270 -16.23 -2.59 1.55
N GLN A 271 -17.32 -2.10 2.17
CA GLN A 271 -17.45 -0.64 2.25
C GLN A 271 -16.13 -0.17 2.85
N THR A 272 -15.31 0.52 2.05
CA THR A 272 -13.85 0.60 2.20
C THR A 272 -13.44 0.50 3.66
N ALA A 273 -12.57 -0.45 4.05
CA ALA A 273 -12.18 -0.66 5.45
C ALA A 273 -11.85 0.66 6.19
N ARG A 274 -11.40 1.67 5.43
CA ARG A 274 -11.33 3.10 5.77
C ARG A 274 -12.61 3.65 6.39
N LYS A 275 -13.75 3.63 5.69
CA LYS A 275 -15.04 4.11 6.21
C LYS A 275 -15.51 3.32 7.42
N GLN A 276 -15.26 2.01 7.47
CA GLN A 276 -15.56 1.20 8.64
C GLN A 276 -14.68 1.53 9.85
N TRP A 277 -13.41 1.85 9.63
CA TRP A 277 -12.50 2.31 10.68
C TRP A 277 -12.87 3.72 11.18
N ILE A 278 -13.28 4.62 10.29
CA ILE A 278 -13.83 5.94 10.65
C ILE A 278 -15.16 5.80 11.41
N ALA A 279 -16.00 4.83 11.03
CA ALA A 279 -17.28 4.56 11.68
C ALA A 279 -17.14 3.80 13.02
N GLY A 280 -16.07 3.02 13.21
CA GLY A 280 -15.90 2.07 14.30
C GLY A 280 -15.09 2.60 15.50
N SER A 281 -15.79 2.79 16.62
CA SER A 281 -15.25 2.71 18.00
C SER A 281 -14.17 3.69 18.46
N LEU A 282 -13.88 4.76 17.71
CA LEU A 282 -13.04 5.85 18.21
C LEU A 282 -13.92 6.92 18.86
N THR A 283 -13.57 7.34 20.08
CA THR A 283 -14.14 8.53 20.71
C THR A 283 -13.73 9.74 19.88
N PRO A 284 -14.67 10.52 19.33
CA PRO A 284 -14.32 11.74 18.59
C PRO A 284 -13.50 12.69 19.47
N ALA A 285 -12.41 13.20 18.93
CA ALA A 285 -11.56 14.17 19.63
C ALA A 285 -12.17 15.59 19.60
N GLY A 286 -13.04 15.85 18.62
CA GLY A 286 -13.75 17.13 18.49
C GLY A 286 -14.94 17.10 17.55
N GLU A 287 -15.55 18.26 17.40
CA GLU A 287 -16.74 18.49 16.56
C GLU A 287 -16.51 19.70 15.63
N ILE A 288 -16.95 19.57 14.38
CA ILE A 288 -16.96 20.64 13.39
C ILE A 288 -18.41 20.91 12.99
N MET A 289 -18.87 22.12 13.24
CA MET A 289 -20.20 22.60 12.86
C MET A 289 -20.14 23.22 11.46
N ILE A 290 -21.09 22.86 10.62
CA ILE A 290 -21.11 23.27 9.21
C ILE A 290 -22.42 23.94 8.81
N ASP A 291 -22.37 24.75 7.76
CA ASP A 291 -23.56 25.35 7.15
C ASP A 291 -24.34 24.35 6.27
N ASP A 292 -25.53 24.77 5.83
CA ASP A 292 -26.41 23.93 5.01
C ASP A 292 -25.81 23.62 3.63
N GLY A 293 -25.01 24.53 3.07
CA GLY A 293 -24.37 24.34 1.77
C GLY A 293 -23.28 23.26 1.82
N ALA A 294 -22.47 23.26 2.87
CA ALA A 294 -21.51 22.21 3.16
C ALA A 294 -22.22 20.88 3.46
N ALA A 295 -23.32 20.90 4.22
CA ALA A 295 -24.10 19.69 4.49
C ALA A 295 -24.61 19.03 3.21
N ASP A 296 -25.11 19.83 2.25
CA ASP A 296 -25.53 19.34 0.95
C ASP A 296 -24.35 18.86 0.10
N ALA A 297 -23.21 19.57 0.12
CA ALA A 297 -22.01 19.12 -0.58
C ALA A 297 -21.53 17.75 -0.08
N LEU A 298 -21.52 17.52 1.24
CA LEU A 298 -21.14 16.24 1.84
C LEU A 298 -22.09 15.10 1.43
N ARG A 299 -23.41 15.35 1.40
CA ARG A 299 -24.41 14.36 0.93
C ARG A 299 -24.18 13.93 -0.52
N HIS A 300 -23.64 14.83 -1.36
CA HIS A 300 -23.29 14.54 -2.75
C HIS A 300 -21.86 14.01 -2.94
N GLY A 301 -21.14 13.69 -1.85
CA GLY A 301 -19.80 13.11 -1.90
C GLY A 301 -18.67 14.13 -2.07
N GLY A 302 -18.91 15.40 -1.75
CA GLY A 302 -17.89 16.44 -1.68
C GLY A 302 -17.01 16.34 -0.42
N SER A 303 -15.87 17.03 -0.45
CA SER A 303 -15.01 17.25 0.72
C SER A 303 -15.57 18.38 1.59
N LEU A 304 -15.23 18.40 2.88
CA LEU A 304 -15.53 19.54 3.76
C LEU A 304 -14.48 20.63 3.57
N LEU A 305 -14.87 21.75 2.94
CA LEU A 305 -14.00 22.91 2.77
C LEU A 305 -14.11 23.87 3.97
N PRO A 306 -13.05 24.64 4.30
CA PRO A 306 -13.07 25.60 5.40
C PRO A 306 -14.19 26.63 5.29
N ALA A 307 -14.54 27.04 4.06
CA ALA A 307 -15.57 28.03 3.77
C ALA A 307 -16.96 27.68 4.33
N GLY A 308 -17.25 26.38 4.48
CA GLY A 308 -18.53 25.89 4.99
C GLY A 308 -18.54 25.58 6.48
N VAL A 309 -17.47 25.90 7.21
CA VAL A 309 -17.35 25.64 8.65
C VAL A 309 -17.79 26.86 9.45
N LEU A 310 -18.78 26.64 10.33
CA LEU A 310 -19.35 27.64 11.24
C LEU A 310 -18.63 27.68 12.59
N GLY A 311 -18.03 26.56 13.01
CA GLY A 311 -17.33 26.50 14.28
C GLY A 311 -16.65 25.16 14.53
N VAL A 312 -15.65 25.18 15.41
CA VAL A 312 -14.83 24.02 15.77
C VAL A 312 -14.78 23.90 17.30
N LYS A 313 -15.08 22.71 17.82
CA LYS A 313 -15.09 22.40 19.26
C LYS A 313 -14.19 21.21 19.58
N GLY A 314 -13.66 21.20 20.80
CA GLY A 314 -12.74 20.16 21.26
C GLY A 314 -11.30 20.44 20.85
N GLU A 315 -10.38 19.63 21.37
CA GLU A 315 -8.95 19.70 21.08
C GLU A 315 -8.57 18.45 20.30
N PHE A 316 -8.03 18.67 19.12
CA PHE A 316 -7.66 17.61 18.20
C PHE A 316 -6.50 18.07 17.32
N THR A 317 -5.77 17.10 16.81
CA THR A 317 -4.64 17.30 15.91
C THR A 317 -4.99 16.86 14.50
N GLN A 318 -4.15 17.22 13.53
CA GLN A 318 -4.23 16.75 12.18
C GLN A 318 -4.25 15.23 12.17
N GLY A 319 -5.25 14.69 11.49
CA GLY A 319 -5.52 13.28 11.50
C GLY A 319 -6.08 12.84 12.84
N ASP A 320 -6.94 13.60 13.51
CA ASP A 320 -7.84 13.06 14.54
C ASP A 320 -9.25 12.87 14.02
N LEU A 321 -10.01 11.96 14.66
CA LEU A 321 -11.40 11.71 14.26
C LEU A 321 -12.27 12.83 14.83
N VAL A 322 -12.96 13.54 13.95
CA VAL A 322 -13.92 14.60 14.32
C VAL A 322 -15.31 14.25 13.82
N VAL A 323 -16.31 14.69 14.57
CA VAL A 323 -17.72 14.58 14.16
C VAL A 323 -18.11 15.85 13.43
N VAL A 324 -18.81 15.70 12.31
CA VAL A 324 -19.37 16.82 11.56
C VAL A 324 -20.85 16.94 11.92
N VAL A 325 -21.25 18.09 12.44
CA VAL A 325 -22.61 18.39 12.88
C VAL A 325 -23.23 19.50 12.05
N ASP A 326 -24.54 19.44 11.83
CA ASP A 326 -25.28 20.57 11.27
C ASP A 326 -25.46 21.70 12.29
N ASN A 327 -26.03 22.82 11.85
CA ASN A 327 -26.36 23.96 12.70
C ASN A 327 -27.35 23.61 13.84
N GLY A 328 -28.10 22.50 13.71
CA GLY A 328 -28.98 21.95 14.75
C GLY A 328 -28.27 21.02 15.74
N GLY A 329 -26.97 20.77 15.59
CA GLY A 329 -26.18 19.87 16.41
C GLY A 329 -26.39 18.39 16.09
N ARG A 330 -27.07 18.05 14.98
CA ARG A 330 -27.23 16.67 14.55
C ARG A 330 -25.97 16.22 13.84
N VAL A 331 -25.47 15.04 14.22
CA VAL A 331 -24.35 14.38 13.54
C VAL A 331 -24.74 14.02 12.11
N LEU A 332 -24.01 14.57 11.15
CA LEU A 332 -24.17 14.30 9.72
C LEU A 332 -23.11 13.34 9.18
N ALA A 333 -21.88 13.46 9.69
CA ALA A 333 -20.75 12.67 9.24
C ALA A 333 -19.68 12.53 10.32
N ARG A 334 -18.72 11.65 10.07
CA ARG A 334 -17.46 11.54 10.81
C ARG A 334 -16.33 11.58 9.81
N GLY A 335 -15.20 12.18 10.17
CA GLY A 335 -14.07 12.22 9.27
C GLY A 335 -12.77 12.61 9.94
N LEU A 336 -11.70 12.57 9.15
CA LEU A 336 -10.35 12.84 9.62
C LEU A 336 -9.96 14.28 9.29
N SER A 337 -9.66 15.06 10.32
CA SER A 337 -9.23 16.45 10.11
C SER A 337 -7.89 16.50 9.37
N ALA A 338 -7.73 17.41 8.42
CA ALA A 338 -6.46 17.72 7.78
C ALA A 338 -5.65 18.77 8.56
N TYR A 339 -6.23 19.33 9.63
CA TYR A 339 -5.70 20.42 10.43
C TYR A 339 -5.82 20.14 11.93
N ASP A 340 -4.95 20.76 12.72
CA ASP A 340 -5.12 20.87 14.17
C ASP A 340 -6.34 21.76 14.49
N ALA A 341 -6.89 21.65 15.70
CA ALA A 341 -8.07 22.39 16.12
C ALA A 341 -7.87 23.91 16.03
N ASP A 342 -6.70 24.41 16.42
CA ASP A 342 -6.39 25.85 16.36
C ASP A 342 -6.29 26.38 14.93
N ASP A 343 -5.67 25.63 14.03
CA ASP A 343 -5.60 25.99 12.62
C ASP A 343 -6.99 25.93 11.97
N ALA A 344 -7.76 24.86 12.24
CA ALA A 344 -9.12 24.71 11.76
C ALA A 344 -10.05 25.85 12.23
N ARG A 345 -9.86 26.36 13.45
CA ARG A 345 -10.58 27.55 13.96
C ARG A 345 -10.20 28.81 13.21
N GLN A 346 -8.91 29.01 12.91
CA GLN A 346 -8.42 30.20 12.21
C GLN A 346 -8.94 30.27 10.77
N ILE A 347 -9.07 29.13 10.09
CA ILE A 347 -9.48 29.08 8.69
C ILE A 347 -10.99 28.86 8.48
N ALA A 348 -11.77 28.69 9.56
CA ALA A 348 -13.21 28.50 9.48
C ALA A 348 -13.89 29.70 8.79
N GLY A 349 -14.70 29.43 7.77
CA GLY A 349 -15.39 30.43 6.97
C GLY A 349 -14.54 31.07 5.86
N HIS A 350 -13.27 30.69 5.71
CA HIS A 350 -12.37 31.23 4.68
C HIS A 350 -12.29 30.35 3.43
N ARG A 351 -11.92 30.94 2.29
CA ARG A 351 -11.69 30.23 1.03
C ARG A 351 -10.31 29.57 1.03
N SER A 352 -10.16 28.45 0.32
CA SER A 352 -8.90 27.70 0.26
C SER A 352 -7.71 28.54 -0.25
N THR A 353 -7.96 29.57 -1.06
CA THR A 353 -6.93 30.52 -1.54
C THR A 353 -6.38 31.45 -0.45
N GLU A 354 -7.10 31.61 0.67
CA GLU A 354 -6.73 32.53 1.77
C GLU A 354 -5.93 31.80 2.87
N LEU A 355 -5.86 30.47 2.84
CA LEU A 355 -5.29 29.66 3.93
C LEU A 355 -3.81 29.95 4.16
N HIS A 356 -3.05 30.18 3.08
CA HIS A 356 -1.62 30.46 3.18
C HIS A 356 -1.34 31.74 3.95
N ASP A 357 -2.13 32.78 3.71
CA ASP A 357 -1.96 34.08 4.35
C ASP A 357 -2.37 34.05 5.82
N ILE A 358 -3.37 33.24 6.18
CA ILE A 358 -3.86 33.08 7.55
C ILE A 358 -2.91 32.22 8.38
N LEU A 359 -2.49 31.07 7.86
CA LEU A 359 -1.69 30.09 8.60
C LEU A 359 -0.18 30.34 8.50
N GLY A 360 0.27 31.08 7.48
CA GLY A 360 1.69 31.29 7.17
C GLY A 360 2.36 30.09 6.47
N TRP A 361 1.60 29.04 6.12
CA TRP A 361 2.06 27.86 5.40
C TRP A 361 0.93 27.30 4.52
N GLN A 362 1.27 26.49 3.52
CA GLN A 362 0.29 25.94 2.57
C GLN A 362 -0.08 24.50 2.96
N GLY A 363 -1.36 24.29 3.31
CA GLY A 363 -1.93 22.98 3.64
C GLY A 363 -2.84 22.42 2.54
N ARG A 364 -3.74 21.50 2.90
CA ARG A 364 -4.75 20.95 1.99
C ARG A 364 -5.89 21.94 1.79
N ASP A 365 -6.52 21.95 0.63
CA ASP A 365 -7.64 22.88 0.38
C ASP A 365 -8.88 22.57 1.24
N GLU A 366 -9.02 21.32 1.68
CA GLU A 366 -10.11 20.82 2.51
C GLU A 366 -9.73 20.59 3.97
N ILE A 367 -10.70 20.79 4.89
CA ILE A 367 -10.56 20.37 6.30
C ILE A 367 -10.77 18.87 6.43
N ILE A 368 -11.69 18.27 5.67
CA ILE A 368 -11.85 16.81 5.61
C ILE A 368 -12.05 16.41 4.16
N HIS A 369 -11.15 15.58 3.62
CA HIS A 369 -11.30 15.06 2.26
C HIS A 369 -12.47 14.07 2.18
N ARG A 370 -13.18 14.02 1.05
CA ARG A 370 -14.32 13.13 0.82
C ARG A 370 -14.01 11.65 1.06
N ASP A 371 -12.78 11.23 0.80
CA ASP A 371 -12.33 9.85 1.04
C ASP A 371 -12.08 9.59 2.53
N ASP A 372 -11.90 10.65 3.31
CA ASP A 372 -11.59 10.65 4.73
C ASP A 372 -12.86 10.97 5.55
N LEU A 373 -14.03 10.90 4.91
CA LEU A 373 -15.33 11.25 5.45
C LEU A 373 -16.35 10.12 5.25
N VAL A 374 -17.16 9.91 6.27
CA VAL A 374 -18.24 8.92 6.31
C VAL A 374 -19.51 9.58 6.78
N MET A 375 -20.57 9.49 5.98
CA MET A 375 -21.89 9.93 6.39
C MET A 375 -22.42 9.02 7.51
N ALA A 376 -23.06 9.63 8.51
CA ALA A 376 -23.58 8.97 9.70
C ALA A 376 -24.91 8.24 9.47
#